data_AF-A0A9X8WJI6-F1
#
_entry.id   AF-A0A9X8WJI6-F1
#
_cell.length_a   1.000
_cell.length_b   1.000
_cell.length_c   1.000
_cell.angle_alpha   90.00
_cell.angle_beta   90.00
_cell.angle_gamma   90.00
#
_symmetry.space_group_name_H-M   'P 1'
#
loop_
_entity.id
_entity.type
_entity.pdbx_description
1 polymer ?
#
loop_
_entity_poly.entity_id
_entity_poly.type
_entity_poly.pdbx_seq_one_letter_code
_entity_poly.pdbx_strand_id
1 'polypeptide(L)'
;MHRKLTTVLACAAALTLASCGNSSDIIAGTSPAIASAVCDGDDGCESDMRQLSHKLDASDDADGDGIINREELDAALTRLDKEAEEKEAAASSSSAAAASSSAAAASKSAEAEREAAEREAAEREAAEREAAERKAAEREAAEREAAEREAANQQQQAPEPAPEQQAPAQPAPAQSGPPAMEWATLGPYGSLFTCEQARDVWPVDSHACYTGADGNAYFEGMRQAAQ
;
A
#
# COMPACT_ATOMS: atom_id res chain seq x y z
N MET A 1 -114.69 48.58 -13.27
CA MET A 1 -113.44 48.71 -14.04
C MET A 1 -112.39 47.79 -13.41
N HIS A 2 -112.43 46.47 -13.61
CA HIS A 2 -111.66 45.75 -14.63
C HIS A 2 -110.21 46.23 -14.83
N ARG A 3 -109.27 45.56 -14.16
CA ARG A 3 -108.02 45.10 -14.78
C ARG A 3 -107.60 43.75 -14.18
N LYS A 4 -107.49 42.78 -15.08
CA LYS A 4 -107.02 41.39 -14.91
C LYS A 4 -105.48 41.36 -14.96
N LEU A 5 -104.91 40.23 -14.51
CA LEU A 5 -103.79 39.44 -15.09
C LEU A 5 -102.87 38.94 -13.95
N THR A 6 -103.01 37.68 -13.49
CA THR A 6 -102.45 36.41 -14.02
C THR A 6 -101.03 36.08 -13.56
N THR A 7 -100.97 35.07 -12.68
CA THR A 7 -100.21 33.81 -12.82
C THR A 7 -98.72 33.74 -12.43
N VAL A 8 -98.42 32.61 -11.78
CA VAL A 8 -97.13 31.90 -11.64
C VAL A 8 -96.22 32.54 -10.56
N LEU A 9 -95.76 31.87 -9.50
CA LEU A 9 -95.09 30.57 -9.46
C LEU A 9 -95.14 30.05 -8.01
N ALA A 10 -95.84 28.93 -7.78
CA ALA A 10 -95.53 28.06 -6.66
C ALA A 10 -94.35 27.19 -7.10
N CYS A 11 -93.14 27.57 -6.71
CA CYS A 11 -92.02 26.63 -6.66
C CYS A 11 -91.70 26.43 -5.18
N ALA A 12 -91.97 25.21 -4.73
CA ALA A 12 -91.61 24.71 -3.43
C ALA A 12 -90.18 25.11 -3.11
N ALA A 13 -90.00 25.70 -1.93
CA ALA A 13 -88.73 25.81 -1.27
C ALA A 13 -88.21 24.37 -1.02
N ALA A 14 -87.52 23.81 -2.00
CA ALA A 14 -86.50 22.82 -1.71
C ALA A 14 -85.39 23.61 -1.02
N LEU A 15 -85.53 23.78 0.30
CA LEU A 15 -84.37 23.76 1.17
C LEU A 15 -83.69 22.44 0.83
N THR A 16 -82.73 22.48 -0.08
CA THR A 16 -81.63 21.53 -0.04
C THR A 16 -81.08 21.72 1.35
N LEU A 17 -81.45 20.80 2.23
CA LEU A 17 -80.73 20.51 3.45
C LEU A 17 -79.27 20.47 3.03
N ALA A 18 -78.57 21.57 3.28
CA ALA A 18 -77.14 21.53 3.53
C ALA A 18 -77.03 20.42 4.56
N SER A 19 -76.51 19.28 4.09
CA SER A 19 -76.28 18.12 4.91
C SER A 19 -75.61 18.63 6.17
N CYS A 20 -76.33 18.58 7.28
CA CYS A 20 -75.70 18.65 8.59
C CYS A 20 -74.86 17.37 8.70
N GLY A 21 -73.67 17.40 8.11
CA GLY A 21 -72.60 16.43 8.37
C GLY A 21 -72.15 16.66 9.82
N ASN A 22 -72.95 16.15 10.74
CA ASN A 22 -72.64 16.18 12.15
C ASN A 22 -71.80 14.93 12.45
N SER A 23 -70.52 15.20 12.74
CA SER A 23 -69.61 14.37 13.53
C SER A 23 -68.93 13.19 12.81
N SER A 24 -67.62 13.38 12.56
CA SER A 24 -66.61 12.32 12.54
C SER A 24 -66.51 11.46 11.28
N ASP A 25 -66.77 12.00 10.10
CA ASP A 25 -66.38 11.32 8.86
C ASP A 25 -64.85 11.35 8.75
N ILE A 26 -64.22 10.20 8.95
CA ILE A 26 -62.77 10.00 8.75
C ILE A 26 -62.53 9.40 7.36
N ILE A 27 -61.37 9.70 6.78
CA ILE A 27 -60.94 9.07 5.52
C ILE A 27 -60.68 7.59 5.82
N ALA A 28 -61.54 6.70 5.32
CA ALA A 28 -61.47 5.27 5.61
C ALA A 28 -60.06 4.72 5.31
N GLY A 29 -59.52 3.78 6.07
CA GLY A 29 -58.22 3.15 5.77
C GLY A 29 -56.99 4.05 5.94
N THR A 30 -57.12 5.17 6.64
CA THR A 30 -56.00 5.93 7.21
C THR A 30 -55.74 5.44 8.64
N SER A 31 -54.49 5.38 9.04
CA SER A 31 -54.03 5.11 10.41
C SER A 31 -52.73 5.89 10.63
N PRO A 32 -52.74 6.97 11.44
CA PRO A 32 -53.85 7.51 12.26
C PRO A 32 -55.06 7.99 11.43
N ALA A 33 -56.23 8.11 12.07
CA ALA A 33 -57.46 8.51 11.39
C ALA A 33 -57.40 9.99 11.01
N ILE A 34 -57.73 10.34 9.76
CA ILE A 34 -57.69 11.73 9.26
C ILE A 34 -59.11 12.22 9.03
N ALA A 35 -59.42 13.44 9.47
CA ALA A 35 -60.74 14.04 9.23
C ALA A 35 -61.00 14.23 7.72
N SER A 36 -62.13 13.74 7.21
CA SER A 36 -62.52 13.93 5.79
C SER A 36 -62.73 15.39 5.39
N ALA A 37 -62.99 16.28 6.37
CA ALA A 37 -63.04 17.72 6.19
C ALA A 37 -61.72 18.32 5.67
N VAL A 38 -60.62 17.58 5.76
CA VAL A 38 -59.32 17.94 5.17
C VAL A 38 -59.34 17.85 3.64
N CYS A 39 -60.26 17.09 3.05
CA CYS A 39 -60.32 16.92 1.60
C CYS A 39 -61.54 17.55 0.95
N ASP A 40 -62.47 18.14 1.72
CA ASP A 40 -63.71 18.75 1.20
C ASP A 40 -64.49 17.85 0.21
N GLY A 41 -64.32 16.52 0.31
CA GLY A 41 -64.93 15.52 -0.58
C GLY A 41 -64.21 15.24 -1.90
N ASP A 42 -62.94 15.64 -2.06
CA ASP A 42 -62.13 15.33 -3.24
C ASP A 42 -61.46 13.93 -3.16
N ASP A 43 -61.86 13.02 -4.06
CA ASP A 43 -61.34 11.64 -4.13
C ASP A 43 -59.81 11.56 -4.36
N GLY A 44 -59.24 12.57 -5.04
CA GLY A 44 -57.80 12.68 -5.29
C GLY A 44 -57.03 12.97 -4.00
N CYS A 45 -57.50 13.97 -3.26
CA CYS A 45 -57.00 14.31 -1.93
C CYS A 45 -57.11 13.11 -0.98
N GLU A 46 -58.23 12.37 -0.97
CA GLU A 46 -58.36 11.20 -0.11
C GLU A 46 -57.33 10.11 -0.43
N SER A 47 -56.98 9.94 -1.70
CA SER A 47 -55.95 9.00 -2.14
C SER A 47 -54.55 9.43 -1.70
N ASP A 48 -54.26 10.73 -1.77
CA ASP A 48 -52.99 11.30 -1.30
C ASP A 48 -52.89 11.24 0.23
N MET A 49 -53.98 11.45 0.96
CA MET A 49 -54.02 11.32 2.43
C MET A 49 -53.83 9.88 2.89
N ARG A 50 -54.31 8.87 2.14
CA ARG A 50 -53.97 7.45 2.41
C ARG A 50 -52.48 7.19 2.24
N GLN A 51 -51.86 7.80 1.23
CA GLN A 51 -50.41 7.72 1.04
C GLN A 51 -49.65 8.53 2.08
N LEU A 52 -50.16 9.63 2.61
CA LEU A 52 -49.48 10.38 3.67
C LEU A 52 -49.65 9.73 5.03
N SER A 53 -50.77 9.04 5.25
CA SER A 53 -51.11 8.40 6.52
C SER A 53 -50.04 7.43 7.04
N HIS A 54 -49.29 6.73 6.17
CA HIS A 54 -48.21 5.84 6.64
C HIS A 54 -46.97 6.59 7.18
N LYS A 55 -46.89 7.91 6.95
CA LYS A 55 -45.82 8.79 7.45
C LYS A 55 -46.24 9.58 8.69
N LEU A 56 -47.53 9.59 9.01
CA LEU A 56 -48.10 10.20 10.20
C LEU A 56 -48.05 9.19 11.36
N ASP A 57 -47.87 9.70 12.57
CA ASP A 57 -47.87 8.92 13.80
C ASP A 57 -48.94 9.43 14.78
N ALA A 58 -49.26 8.64 15.80
CA ALA A 58 -50.14 9.07 16.89
C ALA A 58 -49.63 10.33 17.62
N SER A 59 -48.33 10.64 17.51
CA SER A 59 -47.74 11.86 18.05
C SER A 59 -48.12 13.14 17.30
N ASP A 60 -48.65 13.03 16.08
CA ASP A 60 -49.12 14.18 15.29
C ASP A 60 -50.55 14.62 15.68
N ASP A 61 -51.26 13.78 16.46
CA ASP A 61 -52.52 14.12 17.14
C ASP A 61 -52.19 14.88 18.44
N ALA A 62 -52.31 16.21 18.39
CA ALA A 62 -51.85 17.09 19.44
C ALA A 62 -52.85 17.19 20.59
N ASP A 63 -54.15 17.04 20.32
CA ASP A 63 -55.20 17.07 21.33
C ASP A 63 -55.56 15.68 21.89
N GLY A 64 -55.13 14.61 21.21
CA GLY A 64 -55.28 13.23 21.65
C GLY A 64 -56.69 12.67 21.44
N ASP A 65 -57.48 13.27 20.54
CA ASP A 65 -58.85 12.84 20.24
C ASP A 65 -58.91 11.63 19.27
N GLY A 66 -57.76 11.23 18.72
CA GLY A 66 -57.57 10.12 17.80
C GLY A 66 -57.81 10.48 16.33
N ILE A 67 -58.02 11.75 16.00
CA ILE A 67 -58.34 12.24 14.65
C ILE A 67 -57.41 13.41 14.28
N ILE A 68 -56.61 13.22 13.24
CA ILE A 68 -55.77 14.30 12.70
C ILE A 68 -56.64 15.32 11.95
N ASN A 69 -56.67 16.55 12.47
CA ASN A 69 -57.33 17.70 11.87
C ASN A 69 -56.41 18.46 10.90
N ARG A 70 -56.95 19.48 10.21
CA ARG A 70 -56.18 20.27 9.23
C ARG A 70 -54.93 20.92 9.82
N GLU A 71 -55.05 21.50 11.02
CA GLU A 71 -53.95 22.20 11.70
C GLU A 71 -52.83 21.24 12.10
N GLU A 72 -53.21 20.07 12.61
CA GLU A 72 -52.30 18.99 13.01
C GLU A 72 -51.60 18.36 11.80
N LEU A 73 -52.34 18.18 10.70
CA LEU A 73 -51.76 17.70 9.45
C LEU A 73 -50.73 18.68 8.87
N ASP A 74 -50.99 19.98 8.92
CA ASP A 74 -50.04 21.01 8.44
C ASP A 74 -48.74 21.02 9.28
N ALA A 75 -48.88 20.87 10.60
CA ALA A 75 -47.74 20.72 11.50
C ALA A 75 -46.94 19.43 11.19
N ALA A 76 -47.61 18.32 10.94
CA ALA A 76 -46.99 17.06 10.57
C ALA A 76 -46.26 17.13 9.21
N LEU A 77 -46.86 17.80 8.21
CA LEU A 77 -46.22 18.04 6.92
C LEU A 77 -44.96 18.89 7.07
N THR A 78 -45.01 19.96 7.86
CA THR A 78 -43.84 20.80 8.15
C THR A 78 -42.71 20.00 8.82
N ARG A 79 -43.05 19.09 9.75
CA ARG A 79 -42.09 18.17 10.36
C ARG A 79 -41.47 17.23 9.31
N LEU A 80 -42.27 16.62 8.45
CA LEU A 80 -41.81 15.69 7.42
C LEU A 80 -40.92 16.38 6.38
N ASP A 81 -41.24 17.61 5.98
CA ASP A 81 -40.42 18.41 5.07
C ASP A 81 -39.07 18.73 5.70
N LYS A 82 -39.05 19.17 6.96
CA LYS A 82 -37.82 19.41 7.70
C LYS A 82 -36.98 18.14 7.85
N GLU A 83 -37.60 17.00 8.18
CA GLU A 83 -36.91 15.71 8.24
C GLU A 83 -36.34 15.29 6.88
N ALA A 84 -37.04 15.58 5.79
CA ALA A 84 -36.56 15.32 4.44
C ALA A 84 -35.35 16.22 4.10
N GLU A 85 -35.41 17.51 4.41
CA GLU A 85 -34.29 18.44 4.25
C GLU A 85 -33.08 18.02 5.09
N GLU A 86 -33.28 17.60 6.34
CA GLU A 86 -32.21 17.10 7.21
C GLU A 86 -31.58 15.80 6.68
N LYS A 87 -32.40 14.89 6.13
CA LYS A 87 -31.91 13.66 5.48
C LYS A 87 -31.12 13.96 4.21
N GLU A 88 -31.59 14.87 3.37
CA GLU A 88 -30.89 15.34 2.17
C GLU A 88 -29.57 16.03 2.52
N ALA A 89 -29.56 16.86 3.57
CA ALA A 89 -28.35 17.50 4.07
C ALA A 89 -27.35 16.48 4.64
N ALA A 90 -27.83 15.47 5.38
CA ALA A 90 -27.00 14.38 5.90
C ALA A 90 -26.45 13.49 4.76
N ALA A 91 -27.25 13.20 3.73
CA ALA A 91 -26.82 12.47 2.54
C ALA A 91 -25.76 13.25 1.73
N SER A 92 -25.96 14.56 1.55
CA SER A 92 -24.97 15.43 0.92
C SER A 92 -23.69 15.54 1.74
N SER A 93 -23.79 15.66 3.07
CA SER A 93 -22.62 15.71 3.95
C SER A 93 -21.83 14.40 3.94
N SER A 94 -22.52 13.26 4.02
CA SER A 94 -21.89 11.93 4.01
C SER A 94 -21.24 11.61 2.67
N SER A 95 -21.87 11.96 1.55
CA SER A 95 -21.27 11.80 0.21
C SER A 95 -20.04 12.69 0.01
N ALA A 96 -20.07 13.93 0.50
CA ALA A 96 -18.91 14.82 0.48
C ALA A 96 -17.75 14.30 1.34
N ALA A 97 -18.05 13.76 2.53
CA ALA A 97 -17.05 13.13 3.39
C ALA A 97 -16.44 11.87 2.75
N ALA A 98 -17.27 11.02 2.14
CA ALA A 98 -16.81 9.85 1.40
C ALA A 98 -15.91 10.24 0.20
N ALA A 99 -16.29 11.25 -0.57
CA ALA A 99 -15.49 11.78 -1.67
C ALA A 99 -14.13 12.33 -1.19
N SER A 100 -14.12 13.07 -0.08
CA SER A 100 -12.87 13.60 0.50
C SER A 100 -11.96 12.49 1.03
N SER A 101 -12.53 11.46 1.67
CA SER A 101 -11.75 10.32 2.17
C SER A 101 -11.12 9.49 1.04
N SER A 102 -11.85 9.27 -0.06
CA SER A 102 -11.35 8.54 -1.22
C SER A 102 -10.28 9.34 -1.98
N ALA A 103 -10.45 10.66 -2.12
CA ALA A 103 -9.43 11.54 -2.69
C ALA A 103 -8.13 11.52 -1.86
N ALA A 104 -8.24 11.61 -0.53
CA ALA A 104 -7.08 11.55 0.36
C ALA A 104 -6.36 10.19 0.28
N ALA A 105 -7.11 9.08 0.21
CA ALA A 105 -6.54 7.75 0.04
C ALA A 105 -5.82 7.62 -1.32
N ALA A 106 -6.43 8.10 -2.40
CA ALA A 106 -5.84 8.07 -3.74
C ALA A 106 -4.54 8.89 -3.80
N SER A 107 -4.50 10.08 -3.20
CA SER A 107 -3.28 10.89 -3.12
C SER A 107 -2.16 10.17 -2.37
N LYS A 108 -2.48 9.51 -1.26
CA LYS A 108 -1.51 8.79 -0.44
C LYS A 108 -0.92 7.59 -1.17
N SER A 109 -1.75 6.84 -1.90
CA SER A 109 -1.28 5.73 -2.73
C SER A 109 -0.39 6.21 -3.87
N ALA A 110 -0.77 7.31 -4.55
CA ALA A 110 0.03 7.87 -5.64
C ALA A 110 1.40 8.38 -5.16
N GLU A 111 1.47 8.95 -3.95
CA GLU A 111 2.74 9.37 -3.35
C GLU A 111 3.63 8.17 -3.00
N ALA A 112 3.04 7.12 -2.40
CA ALA A 112 3.77 5.88 -2.10
C ALA A 112 4.30 5.17 -3.37
N GLU A 113 3.53 5.15 -4.46
CA GLU A 113 3.96 4.58 -5.74
C GLU A 113 5.12 5.37 -6.36
N ARG A 114 5.10 6.70 -6.25
CA ARG A 114 6.21 7.55 -6.72
C ARG A 114 7.48 7.28 -5.93
N GLU A 115 7.38 7.25 -4.61
CA GLU A 115 8.54 6.98 -3.75
C GLU A 115 9.12 5.59 -4.02
N ALA A 116 8.27 4.57 -4.23
CA ALA A 116 8.72 3.23 -4.60
C ALA A 116 9.45 3.22 -5.96
N ALA A 117 8.90 3.91 -6.96
CA ALA A 117 9.51 4.00 -8.28
C ALA A 117 10.86 4.74 -8.26
N GLU A 118 10.98 5.81 -7.45
CA GLU A 118 12.24 6.55 -7.29
C GLU A 118 13.32 5.69 -6.62
N ARG A 119 12.96 4.91 -5.60
CA ARG A 119 13.90 3.97 -4.96
C ARG A 119 14.37 2.90 -5.93
N GLU A 120 13.46 2.29 -6.69
CA GLU A 120 13.82 1.27 -7.67
C GLU A 120 14.73 1.84 -8.77
N ALA A 121 14.47 3.07 -9.24
CA ALA A 121 15.33 3.74 -10.21
C ALA A 121 16.74 3.98 -9.64
N ALA A 122 16.85 4.46 -8.39
CA ALA A 122 18.13 4.69 -7.72
C ALA A 122 18.92 3.39 -7.51
N GLU A 123 18.25 2.29 -7.14
CA GLU A 123 18.88 0.97 -6.98
C GLU A 123 19.41 0.44 -8.31
N ARG A 124 18.64 0.58 -9.40
CA ARG A 124 19.09 0.19 -10.75
C ARG A 124 20.31 0.99 -11.19
N GLU A 125 20.30 2.31 -10.98
CA GLU A 125 21.44 3.15 -11.34
C GLU A 125 22.69 2.78 -10.54
N ALA A 126 22.55 2.49 -9.24
CA ALA A 126 23.67 2.03 -8.41
C ALA A 126 24.24 0.70 -8.90
N ALA A 127 23.37 -0.27 -9.23
CA ALA A 127 23.78 -1.57 -9.75
C ALA A 127 24.49 -1.46 -11.11
N GLU A 128 24.01 -0.58 -12.00
CA GLU A 128 24.65 -0.33 -13.29
C GLU A 128 26.05 0.28 -13.14
N ARG A 129 26.21 1.23 -12.21
CA ARG A 129 27.52 1.83 -11.90
C ARG A 129 28.50 0.78 -11.37
N GLU A 130 28.07 -0.04 -10.40
CA GLU A 130 28.91 -1.10 -9.84
C GLU A 130 29.32 -2.13 -10.92
N ALA A 131 28.39 -2.52 -11.79
CA ALA A 131 28.69 -3.42 -12.90
C ALA A 131 29.70 -2.81 -13.90
N ALA A 132 29.58 -1.51 -14.19
CA ALA A 132 30.53 -0.81 -15.04
C ALA A 132 31.92 -0.73 -14.41
N GLU A 133 32.02 -0.44 -13.11
CA GLU A 133 33.28 -0.41 -12.36
C GLU A 133 33.96 -1.77 -12.33
N ARG A 134 33.21 -2.85 -12.04
CA ARG A 134 33.74 -4.23 -12.06
C ARG A 134 34.31 -4.57 -13.44
N LYS A 135 33.58 -4.24 -14.50
CA LYS A 135 34.02 -4.50 -15.88
C LYS A 135 35.26 -3.69 -16.26
N ALA A 136 35.40 -2.47 -15.75
CA ALA A 136 36.61 -1.66 -15.95
C ALA A 136 37.81 -2.26 -15.23
N ALA A 137 37.65 -2.65 -13.96
CA ALA A 137 38.70 -3.30 -13.18
C ALA A 137 39.16 -4.63 -13.80
N GLU A 138 38.23 -5.44 -14.31
CA GLU A 138 38.54 -6.72 -14.94
C GLU A 138 39.34 -6.52 -16.25
N ARG A 139 39.03 -5.47 -17.02
CA ARG A 139 39.82 -5.11 -18.21
C ARG A 139 41.23 -4.68 -17.85
N GLU A 140 41.37 -3.83 -16.83
CA GLU A 140 42.70 -3.37 -16.38
C GLU A 140 43.55 -4.54 -15.87
N ALA A 141 42.95 -5.48 -15.11
CA ALA A 141 43.63 -6.68 -14.66
C ALA A 141 44.10 -7.56 -15.82
N ALA A 142 43.24 -7.77 -16.83
CA ALA A 142 43.59 -8.54 -18.02
C ALA A 142 44.72 -7.88 -18.85
N GLU A 143 44.73 -6.55 -18.96
CA GLU A 143 45.80 -5.80 -19.62
C GLU A 143 47.14 -5.93 -18.88
N ARG A 144 47.12 -5.86 -17.53
CA ARG A 144 48.32 -6.06 -16.70
C ARG A 144 48.89 -7.47 -16.85
N GLU A 145 48.04 -8.49 -16.82
CA GLU A 145 48.48 -9.88 -17.00
C GLU A 145 49.07 -10.12 -18.41
N ALA A 146 48.48 -9.52 -19.44
CA ALA A 146 49.02 -9.60 -20.80
C ALA A 146 50.41 -8.95 -20.90
N ALA A 147 50.60 -7.78 -20.29
CA ALA A 147 51.89 -7.08 -20.26
C ALA A 147 52.97 -7.87 -19.49
N GLU A 148 52.62 -8.50 -18.36
CA GLU A 148 53.54 -9.36 -17.61
C GLU A 148 53.96 -10.59 -18.41
N ARG A 149 53.01 -11.24 -19.11
CA ARG A 149 53.33 -12.38 -19.98
C ARG A 149 54.25 -12.01 -21.13
N GLU A 150 54.05 -10.83 -21.72
CA GLU A 150 54.93 -10.33 -22.78
C GLU A 150 56.34 -10.04 -22.24
N ALA A 151 56.46 -9.40 -21.08
CA ALA A 151 57.74 -9.14 -20.43
C ALA A 151 58.49 -10.45 -20.07
N ALA A 152 57.78 -11.46 -19.56
CA ALA A 152 58.36 -12.77 -19.27
C ALA A 152 58.87 -13.49 -20.53
N ASN A 153 58.12 -13.41 -21.65
CA ASN A 153 58.54 -14.01 -22.92
C ASN A 153 59.81 -13.33 -23.48
N GLN A 154 59.89 -12.00 -23.37
CA GLN A 154 61.08 -11.23 -23.79
C GLN A 154 62.33 -11.58 -22.97
N GLN A 155 62.19 -11.89 -21.67
CA GLN A 155 63.32 -12.35 -20.85
C GLN A 155 63.79 -13.76 -21.22
N GLN A 156 62.89 -14.65 -21.64
CA GLN A 156 63.25 -16.00 -22.10
C GLN A 156 63.95 -16.01 -23.47
N GLN A 157 63.79 -14.94 -24.27
CA GLN A 157 64.46 -14.77 -25.55
C GLN A 157 65.81 -14.04 -25.45
N ALA A 158 66.24 -13.63 -24.24
CA ALA A 158 67.58 -13.09 -24.03
C ALA A 158 68.63 -14.18 -24.29
N PRO A 159 69.63 -13.94 -25.15
CA PRO A 159 70.61 -14.97 -25.51
C PRO A 159 71.44 -15.39 -24.29
N GLU A 160 71.57 -16.71 -24.15
CA GLU A 160 72.43 -17.40 -23.20
C GLU A 160 73.80 -16.73 -23.12
N PRO A 161 74.26 -16.27 -21.93
CA PRO A 161 75.58 -15.66 -21.82
C PRO A 161 76.64 -16.70 -22.16
N ALA A 162 77.45 -16.38 -23.17
CA ALA A 162 78.58 -17.15 -23.62
C ALA A 162 79.50 -17.54 -22.44
N PRO A 163 80.15 -18.72 -22.48
CA PRO A 163 80.95 -19.20 -21.36
C PRO A 163 82.17 -18.29 -21.17
N GLU A 164 82.16 -17.50 -20.10
CA GLU A 164 83.30 -16.70 -19.69
C GLU A 164 84.45 -17.60 -19.20
N GLN A 165 85.64 -17.18 -19.63
CA GLN A 165 86.90 -17.88 -19.50
C GLN A 165 87.30 -18.08 -18.04
N GLN A 166 87.72 -19.31 -17.73
CA GLN A 166 88.35 -19.68 -16.47
C GLN A 166 89.67 -18.93 -16.27
N ALA A 167 89.78 -18.21 -15.16
CA ALA A 167 91.04 -17.76 -14.56
C ALA A 167 91.04 -18.10 -13.06
N PRO A 168 92.21 -18.31 -12.43
CA PRO A 168 92.45 -19.48 -11.59
C PRO A 168 91.90 -19.35 -10.18
N ALA A 169 91.47 -20.51 -9.66
CA ALA A 169 91.01 -20.71 -8.30
C ALA A 169 92.05 -20.27 -7.26
N GLN A 170 91.63 -19.39 -6.36
CA GLN A 170 92.24 -19.23 -5.04
C GLN A 170 91.33 -19.92 -4.01
N PRO A 171 91.85 -20.74 -3.08
CA PRO A 171 91.02 -21.43 -2.10
C PRO A 171 90.75 -20.53 -0.89
N ALA A 172 89.48 -20.25 -0.62
CA ALA A 172 88.99 -19.64 0.62
C ALA A 172 87.65 -20.30 1.02
N PRO A 173 87.31 -20.30 2.32
CA PRO A 173 86.88 -21.50 3.04
C PRO A 173 85.41 -21.86 2.84
N ALA A 174 85.12 -23.15 3.02
CA ALA A 174 83.77 -23.71 3.05
C ALA A 174 82.86 -22.92 4.00
N GLN A 175 81.92 -22.17 3.43
CA GLN A 175 80.76 -21.69 4.15
C GLN A 175 79.51 -22.21 3.45
N SER A 176 78.80 -23.02 4.23
CA SER A 176 77.40 -23.44 4.10
C SER A 176 76.60 -22.63 3.09
N GLY A 177 76.04 -23.33 2.10
CA GLY A 177 75.10 -22.76 1.14
C GLY A 177 73.85 -22.16 1.79
N PRO A 178 73.02 -21.44 1.02
CA PRO A 178 71.78 -20.85 1.53
C PRO A 178 70.94 -21.91 2.26
N PRO A 179 70.28 -21.56 3.39
CA PRO A 179 69.53 -22.54 4.17
C PRO A 179 68.47 -23.20 3.30
N ALA A 180 68.53 -24.51 3.16
CA ALA A 180 67.54 -25.27 2.41
C ALA A 180 66.17 -25.08 3.08
N MET A 181 65.18 -24.66 2.30
CA MET A 181 63.79 -24.57 2.74
C MET A 181 63.12 -25.93 2.49
N GLU A 182 62.42 -26.48 3.48
CA GLU A 182 61.64 -27.70 3.37
C GLU A 182 60.16 -27.44 3.65
N TRP A 183 59.27 -28.19 2.97
CA TRP A 183 57.85 -28.20 3.29
C TRP A 183 57.62 -29.00 4.57
N ALA A 184 56.92 -28.41 5.53
CA ALA A 184 56.55 -29.07 6.77
C ALA A 184 55.08 -28.85 7.09
N THR A 185 54.46 -29.85 7.71
CA THR A 185 53.11 -29.75 8.26
C THR A 185 53.15 -29.03 9.60
N LEU A 186 52.37 -27.96 9.72
CA LEU A 186 52.23 -27.14 10.92
C LEU A 186 50.85 -27.37 11.56
N GLY A 187 50.85 -27.59 12.88
CA GLY A 187 49.68 -27.94 13.68
C GLY A 187 50.08 -28.86 14.84
N PRO A 188 49.12 -29.42 15.60
CA PRO A 188 47.67 -29.33 15.43
C PRO A 188 47.08 -28.00 15.88
N TYR A 189 46.12 -27.48 15.11
CA TYR A 189 45.25 -26.38 15.50
C TYR A 189 43.87 -26.91 15.88
N GLY A 190 43.26 -26.35 16.93
CA GLY A 190 41.97 -26.84 17.44
C GLY A 190 40.76 -26.63 16.51
N SER A 191 40.92 -25.82 15.46
CA SER A 191 39.90 -25.59 14.43
C SER A 191 40.53 -25.05 13.14
N LEU A 192 39.83 -25.16 12.01
CA LEU A 192 40.25 -24.54 10.74
C LEU A 192 40.44 -23.03 10.90
N PHE A 193 39.60 -22.36 11.68
CA PHE A 193 39.72 -20.92 11.94
C PHE A 193 41.04 -20.53 12.63
N THR A 194 41.45 -21.29 13.66
CA THR A 194 42.74 -21.06 14.34
C THR A 194 43.94 -21.41 13.47
N CYS A 195 43.76 -22.36 12.54
CA CYS A 195 44.78 -22.69 11.56
C CYS A 195 44.96 -21.55 10.54
N GLU A 196 43.87 -21.01 10.00
CA GLU A 196 43.90 -19.92 9.02
C GLU A 196 44.54 -18.66 9.63
N GLN A 197 44.22 -18.31 10.88
CA GLN A 197 44.90 -17.21 11.58
C GLN A 197 46.42 -17.42 11.72
N ALA A 198 46.86 -18.66 11.97
CA ALA A 198 48.28 -18.97 12.09
C ALA A 198 48.98 -18.98 10.71
N ARG A 199 48.27 -19.40 9.66
CA ARG A 199 48.76 -19.37 8.28
C ARG A 199 48.87 -17.95 7.76
N ASP A 200 47.91 -17.07 8.05
CA ASP A 200 47.90 -15.69 7.56
C ASP A 200 49.08 -14.85 8.08
N VAL A 201 49.67 -15.25 9.21
CA VAL A 201 50.90 -14.64 9.76
C VAL A 201 52.16 -15.41 9.39
N TRP A 202 52.07 -16.46 8.55
CA TRP A 202 53.21 -17.26 8.12
C TRP A 202 54.04 -16.48 7.09
N PRO A 203 55.36 -16.31 7.30
CA PRO A 203 56.17 -15.34 6.55
C PRO A 203 56.61 -15.82 5.15
N VAL A 204 56.35 -17.08 4.80
CA VAL A 204 56.80 -17.72 3.56
C VAL A 204 55.66 -18.53 2.94
N ASP A 205 55.91 -19.22 1.82
CA ASP A 205 54.89 -19.98 1.12
C ASP A 205 54.20 -21.01 2.04
N SER A 206 52.87 -21.00 1.98
CA SER A 206 52.00 -21.90 2.73
C SER A 206 50.77 -22.30 1.91
N HIS A 207 50.21 -23.46 2.23
CA HIS A 207 48.99 -24.00 1.65
C HIS A 207 47.77 -23.75 2.54
N ALA A 208 46.58 -23.89 1.97
CA ALA A 208 45.33 -23.78 2.71
C ALA A 208 45.24 -24.78 3.87
N CYS A 209 44.57 -24.39 4.95
CA CYS A 209 44.36 -25.29 6.07
C CYS A 209 43.44 -26.45 5.70
N TYR A 210 43.77 -27.64 6.21
CA TYR A 210 42.99 -28.86 6.04
C TYR A 210 42.79 -29.57 7.38
N THR A 211 41.79 -30.43 7.45
CA THR A 211 41.50 -31.24 8.65
C THR A 211 42.20 -32.60 8.54
N GLY A 212 43.02 -32.92 9.54
CA GLY A 212 43.70 -34.21 9.65
C GLY A 212 42.77 -35.33 10.12
N ALA A 213 43.23 -36.58 10.02
CA ALA A 213 42.46 -37.77 10.41
C ALA A 213 42.12 -37.81 11.92
N ASP A 214 42.85 -37.03 12.72
CA ASP A 214 42.71 -36.82 14.15
C ASP A 214 41.71 -35.71 14.52
N GLY A 215 41.10 -35.05 13.52
CA GLY A 215 40.09 -34.01 13.72
C GLY A 215 40.64 -32.62 14.02
N ASN A 216 41.97 -32.48 14.15
CA ASN A 216 42.64 -31.19 14.25
C ASN A 216 42.91 -30.59 12.87
N ALA A 217 43.11 -29.27 12.81
CA ALA A 217 43.48 -28.58 11.59
C ALA A 217 45.00 -28.42 11.45
N TYR A 218 45.49 -28.47 10.22
CA TYR A 218 46.90 -28.37 9.84
C TYR A 218 47.04 -27.55 8.57
N PHE A 219 48.22 -26.97 8.33
CA PHE A 219 48.60 -26.43 7.03
C PHE A 219 50.04 -26.82 6.68
N GLU A 220 50.37 -26.84 5.39
CA GLU A 220 51.75 -27.04 4.95
C GLU A 220 52.40 -25.68 4.72
N GLY A 221 53.59 -25.47 5.28
CA GLY A 221 54.35 -24.24 5.10
C GLY A 221 55.83 -24.55 4.91
N MET A 222 56.51 -23.72 4.12
CA MET A 222 57.97 -23.82 4.05
C MET A 222 58.59 -23.39 5.38
N ARG A 223 59.62 -24.11 5.83
CA ARG A 223 60.46 -23.74 6.96
C ARG A 223 61.91 -24.00 6.63
N GLN A 224 62.83 -23.42 7.40
CA GLN A 224 64.24 -23.79 7.30
C GLN A 224 64.41 -25.26 7.70
N ALA A 225 65.12 -26.03 6.86
CA ALA A 225 65.45 -27.41 7.17
C ALA A 225 66.25 -27.47 8.47
N ALA A 226 65.80 -28.31 9.40
CA ALA A 226 66.57 -28.62 10.59
C ALA A 226 67.82 -29.41 10.15
N GLN A 227 69.01 -28.81 10.31
CA GLN A 227 70.29 -29.48 10.07
C GLN A 227 70.65 -30.41 11.23
#